data_AF-A0A2V8YZ80-F1
#
_entry.id   AF-A0A2V8YZ80-F1
#
_cell.length_a   1.000
_cell.length_b   1.000
_cell.length_c   1.000
_cell.angle_alpha   90.00
_cell.angle_beta   90.00
_cell.angle_gamma   90.00
#
_symmetry.space_group_name_H-M   'P 1'
#
loop_
_entity.id
_entity.type
_entity.pdbx_description
1 polymer ?
#
loop_
_entity_poly.entity_id
_entity_poly.type
_entity_poly.pdbx_seq_one_letter_code
_entity_poly.pdbx_strand_id
1 'polypeptide(L)'
;MMTSDTGLANLAIEQVLELSADAHIERRMTAQDSAAFQRLTGAIHAYGKALSLLVALQEREEFFAMIAQLNLPVSVTGLAH
;
A
#
# COMPACT_ATOMS: atom_id res chain seq x y z
N MET A 1 -2.79 23.78 -0.76
CA MET A 1 -3.30 22.57 -0.09
C MET A 1 -4.32 21.95 -1.03
N MET A 2 -3.88 21.01 -1.87
CA MET A 2 -4.74 20.36 -2.86
C MET A 2 -5.14 19.01 -2.29
N THR A 3 -6.41 18.89 -1.88
CA THR A 3 -7.07 17.60 -1.65
C THR A 3 -7.51 17.07 -3.01
N SER A 4 -6.55 16.61 -3.81
CA SER A 4 -6.84 15.69 -4.91
C SER A 4 -7.30 14.40 -4.25
N ASP A 5 -8.40 13.80 -4.70
CA ASP A 5 -8.88 12.48 -4.25
C ASP A 5 -7.72 11.54 -3.95
N THR A 6 -7.35 11.43 -2.68
CA THR A 6 -6.29 10.54 -2.25
C THR A 6 -6.86 9.15 -2.38
N GLY A 7 -6.51 8.45 -3.46
CA GLY A 7 -7.03 7.11 -3.76
C GLY A 7 -6.98 6.22 -2.52
N LEU A 8 -7.97 5.34 -2.37
CA LEU A 8 -8.09 4.46 -1.20
C LEU A 8 -6.81 3.67 -0.92
N ALA A 9 -6.06 3.33 -1.97
CA ALA A 9 -4.73 2.72 -1.88
C ALA A 9 -3.73 3.61 -1.12
N ASN A 10 -3.67 4.92 -1.39
CA ASN A 10 -2.72 5.83 -0.74
C ASN A 10 -3.05 6.02 0.76
N LEU A 11 -4.32 6.14 1.13
CA LEU A 11 -4.73 6.17 2.54
C LEU A 11 -4.35 4.87 3.27
N ALA A 12 -4.55 3.73 2.63
CA ALA A 12 -4.15 2.44 3.19
C ALA A 12 -2.62 2.31 3.31
N ILE A 13 -1.85 2.83 2.35
CA ILE A 13 -0.38 2.88 2.39
C ILE A 13 0.09 3.68 3.61
N GLU A 14 -0.43 4.89 3.80
CA GLU A 14 -0.09 5.74 4.94
C GLU A 14 -0.38 5.03 6.28
N GLN A 15 -1.55 4.40 6.40
CA GLN A 15 -1.91 3.69 7.62
C GLN A 15 -0.99 2.49 7.90
N VAL A 16 -0.63 1.72 6.87
CA VAL A 16 0.29 0.57 7.02
C VAL A 16 1.70 1.03 7.39
N LEU A 17 2.16 2.17 6.85
CA LEU A 17 3.44 2.77 7.22
C LEU A 17 3.47 3.18 8.70
N GLU A 18 2.41 3.81 9.19
CA GLU A 18 2.27 4.19 10.61
C GLU A 18 2.32 2.96 11.53
N LEU A 19 1.49 1.95 11.26
CA LEU A 19 1.45 0.71 12.03
C LEU A 19 2.79 -0.04 12.03
N SER A 20 3.49 0.00 10.89
CA SER A 20 4.82 -0.61 10.76
C SER A 20 5.87 0.14 11.59
N ALA A 21 5.85 1.47 11.56
CA ALA A 21 6.76 2.30 12.34
C ALA A 21 6.58 2.06 13.84
N ASP A 22 5.35 2.01 14.33
CA ASP A 22 5.03 1.72 15.72
C ASP A 22 5.50 0.32 16.13
N ALA A 23 5.24 -0.69 15.30
CA ALA A 23 5.72 -2.05 15.56
C ALA A 23 7.25 -2.13 15.60
N HIS A 24 7.95 -1.37 14.76
CA HIS A 24 9.41 -1.25 14.78
C HIS A 24 9.94 -0.58 16.06
N ILE A 25 9.26 0.46 16.55
CA ILE A 25 9.60 1.11 17.82
C ILE A 25 9.39 0.12 18.98
N GLU A 26 8.23 -0.51 19.06
CA GLU A 26 7.89 -1.46 20.11
C GLU A 26 8.86 -2.66 20.13
N ARG A 27 9.20 -3.19 18.96
CA ARG A 27 10.13 -4.32 18.84
C ARG A 27 11.52 -3.98 19.38
N ARG A 28 12.00 -2.75 19.18
CA ARG A 28 13.31 -2.29 19.71
C ARG A 28 13.35 -2.25 21.24
N MET A 29 12.20 -2.02 21.87
CA MET A 29 12.07 -1.98 23.33
C MET A 29 11.75 -3.35 23.94
N THR A 30 11.46 -4.35 23.11
CA THR A 30 11.00 -5.67 23.55
C THR A 30 12.18 -6.65 23.67
N ALA A 31 12.20 -7.44 24.74
CA ALA A 31 13.22 -8.46 24.96
C ALA A 31 13.25 -9.49 23.81
N GLN A 32 14.44 -9.72 23.24
CA GLN A 32 14.63 -10.46 21.99
C GLN A 32 14.21 -11.94 22.07
N ASP A 33 14.31 -12.55 23.25
CA ASP A 33 13.94 -13.92 23.56
C ASP A 33 12.44 -14.10 23.87
N SER A 34 11.67 -13.02 23.90
CA SER A 34 10.26 -13.06 24.21
C SER A 34 9.38 -13.44 23.00
N ALA A 35 8.23 -14.04 23.29
CA ALA A 35 7.20 -14.29 22.28
C ALA A 35 6.66 -12.98 21.65
N ALA A 36 6.66 -11.88 22.41
CA ALA A 36 6.25 -10.57 21.92
C ALA A 36 7.17 -10.08 20.79
N PHE A 37 8.49 -10.25 20.93
CA PHE A 37 9.46 -9.90 19.89
C PHE A 37 9.21 -10.68 18.60
N GLN A 38 8.91 -11.97 18.69
CA GLN A 38 8.61 -12.81 17.52
C GLN A 38 7.30 -12.41 16.86
N ARG A 39 6.26 -12.10 17.65
CA ARG A 39 5.00 -11.56 17.14
C ARG A 39 5.20 -10.24 16.39
N LEU A 40 5.94 -9.29 16.97
CA LEU A 40 6.23 -8.01 16.33
C LEU A 40 7.06 -8.18 15.05
N THR A 41 8.03 -9.10 15.06
CA THR A 41 8.79 -9.47 13.86
C THR A 41 7.87 -9.98 12.74
N GLY A 42 6.91 -10.85 13.08
CA GLY A 42 5.92 -11.35 12.14
C GLY A 42 4.98 -10.26 11.63
N ALA A 43 4.52 -9.36 12.51
CA ALA A 43 3.65 -8.24 12.15
C ALA A 43 4.35 -7.27 11.16
N ILE A 44 5.59 -6.88 11.45
CA ILE A 44 6.41 -6.04 10.56
C ILE A 44 6.54 -6.69 9.17
N HIS A 45 6.80 -7.99 9.11
CA HIS A 45 6.90 -8.71 7.84
C HIS A 45 5.57 -8.72 7.07
N ALA A 46 4.45 -8.90 7.77
CA ALA A 46 3.13 -8.84 7.17
C ALA A 46 2.79 -7.43 6.64
N TYR A 47 3.15 -6.38 7.38
CA TYR A 47 2.99 -5.00 6.92
C TYR A 47 3.83 -4.71 5.67
N GLY A 48 5.07 -5.21 5.60
CA GLY A 48 5.89 -5.10 4.40
C GLY A 48 5.21 -5.72 3.16
N LYS A 49 4.61 -6.91 3.31
CA LYS A 49 3.86 -7.55 2.22
C LYS A 49 2.60 -6.78 1.83
N ALA A 50 1.85 -6.28 2.82
CA ALA A 50 0.66 -5.49 2.57
C ALA A 50 1.00 -4.21 1.82
N LEU A 51 2.09 -3.54 2.21
CA LEU A 51 2.60 -2.34 1.56
C LEU A 51 2.97 -2.61 0.09
N SER A 52 3.68 -3.70 -0.19
CA SER A 52 4.01 -4.08 -1.58
C SER A 52 2.76 -4.29 -2.44
N LEU A 53 1.72 -4.92 -1.90
CA LEU A 53 0.46 -5.10 -2.61
C LEU A 53 -0.25 -3.77 -2.87
N LEU A 54 -0.34 -2.91 -1.86
CA LEU A 54 -1.03 -1.63 -1.98
C LEU A 54 -0.35 -0.70 -2.99
N VAL A 55 0.98 -0.67 -3.02
CA VAL A 55 1.75 0.07 -4.03
C VAL A 55 1.45 -0.46 -5.44
N ALA A 56 1.45 -1.78 -5.63
CA ALA A 56 1.11 -2.37 -6.93
C ALA A 56 -0.33 -2.04 -7.38
N LEU A 57 -1.26 -1.90 -6.44
CA LEU A 57 -2.63 -1.47 -6.73
C LEU A 57 -2.70 0.01 -7.09
N GLN A 58 -1.97 0.88 -6.38
CA GLN A 58 -1.86 2.30 -6.70
C GLN A 58 -1.28 2.51 -8.11
N GLU A 59 -0.16 1.85 -8.44
CA GLU A 59 0.44 1.93 -9.77
C GLU A 59 -0.53 1.48 -10.88
N ARG A 60 -1.33 0.45 -10.59
CA ARG A 60 -2.36 -0.04 -11.52
C ARG A 60 -3.49 0.97 -11.72
N GLU A 61 -3.96 1.59 -10.64
CA GLU A 61 -4.97 2.67 -10.70
C GLU A 61 -4.45 3.87 -11.50
N GLU A 62 -3.22 4.31 -11.23
CA GLU A 62 -2.56 5.40 -11.96
C GLU A 62 -2.38 5.07 -13.44
N PHE A 63 -1.98 3.83 -13.76
CA PHE A 63 -1.88 3.37 -15.15
C PHE A 63 -3.23 3.43 -15.88
N PHE A 64 -4.30 2.92 -15.28
CA PHE A 64 -5.63 3.00 -15.90
C PHE A 64 -6.14 4.42 -16.03
N ALA A 65 -5.89 5.29 -15.05
CA ALA A 65 -6.24 6.70 -15.12
C ALA A 65 -5.51 7.40 -16.28
N MET A 66 -4.23 7.08 -16.52
CA MET A 66 -3.47 7.59 -17.66
C MET A 66 -4.05 7.10 -18.99
N ILE A 67 -4.40 5.81 -19.10
CA ILE A 67 -5.03 5.23 -20.31
C ILE A 67 -6.38 5.90 -20.60
N ALA A 68 -7.20 6.15 -19.57
CA ALA A 68 -8.50 6.81 -19.73
C ALA A 68 -8.35 8.24 -20.28
N GLN A 69 -7.30 8.97 -19.90
CA GLN A 69 -7.04 10.33 -20.39
C GLN A 69 -6.57 10.38 -21.85
N LEU A 70 -6.04 9.28 -22.39
CA LEU A 70 -5.45 9.25 -23.73
C LEU A 70 -6.50 9.18 -24.87
N ASN A 71 -7.81 9.18 -24.59
CA ASN A 71 -8.90 9.10 -25.59
C ASN A 71 -8.64 8.03 -26.68
N LEU A 72 -8.07 6.89 -26.26
CA LEU A 72 -7.67 5.83 -27.17
C LEU A 72 -8.90 5.24 -27.89
N PRO A 73 -8.79 4.95 -29.20
CA PRO A 73 -9.90 4.34 -29.93
C PRO A 73 -10.28 2.99 -29.30
N VAL A 74 -11.57 2.65 -29.35
CA VAL A 74 -12.14 1.41 -28.77
C VAL A 74 -11.42 0.14 -29.23
N SER A 75 -10.83 0.17 -30.43
CA SER A 75 -10.01 -0.92 -30.97
C SER A 75 -8.75 -1.24 -30.14
N VAL A 76 -8.31 -0.32 -29.28
CA VAL A 76 -7.11 -0.45 -28.44
C VAL A 76 -7.47 -0.73 -26.98
N THR A 77 -8.63 -0.26 -26.49
CA THR A 77 -9.03 -0.38 -25.07
C THR A 77 -9.78 -1.67 -24.74
N GLY A 78 -10.32 -2.39 -25.74
CA GLY A 78 -10.94 -3.71 -25.55
C GLY A 78 -12.23 -3.73 -24.71
N LEU A 79 -12.73 -2.58 -24.28
CA LEU A 79 -14.02 -2.44 -23.60
C LEU A 79 -15.13 -2.40 -24.66
N ALA A 80 -15.73 -3.57 -24.95
CA ALA A 80 -17.00 -3.63 -25.66
C ALA A 80 -18.13 -3.26 -24.68
N HIS A 81 -19.00 -2.34 -25.12
CA HIS A 81 -20.23 -1.93 -24.43
C HIS A 81 -21.18 -3.10 -24.18
#